data_AF-A0A2J6WLY8-F1
#
_entry.id   AF-A0A2J6WLY8-F1
#
_cell.length_a   1.000
_cell.length_b   1.000
_cell.length_c   1.000
_cell.angle_alpha   90.00
_cell.angle_beta   90.00
_cell.angle_gamma   90.00
#
_symmetry.space_group_name_H-M   'P 1'
#
loop_
_entity.id
_entity.type
_entity.pdbx_description
1 polymer ?
#
loop_
_entity_poly.entity_id
_entity_poly.type
_entity_poly.pdbx_seq_one_letter_code
_entity_poly.pdbx_strand_id
1 'polypeptide(L)'
;DVKVLKDDVGMLKGDMFEMKLKDKAPSLFGHIIRRCKVLSAEKYAEILDDALDENKITFEERQDALDVDLVATGVLTEDPAKKVFLIAEASVKADKRDVERAYRRAQIFKKATDTDTVAVVVCKEKTQGAIKKAQELDVILINVLR
;
A
#
# COMPACT_ATOMS: atom_id res chain seq x y z
N ASP A 1 11.90 -31.59 6.87
CA ASP A 1 11.17 -30.30 6.84
C ASP A 1 10.96 -29.72 5.44
N VAL A 2 9.93 -30.16 4.71
CA VAL A 2 9.54 -29.57 3.41
C VAL A 2 8.63 -28.34 3.60
N LYS A 3 7.97 -28.23 4.76
CA LYS A 3 7.04 -27.13 5.08
C LYS A 3 7.81 -25.84 5.40
N VAL A 4 8.80 -25.91 6.29
CA VAL A 4 9.68 -24.79 6.66
C VAL A 4 10.36 -24.21 5.41
N LEU A 5 10.94 -25.05 4.56
CA LEU A 5 11.55 -24.61 3.28
C LEU A 5 10.57 -23.91 2.32
N LYS A 6 9.30 -24.31 2.28
CA LYS A 6 8.29 -23.64 1.45
C LYS A 6 7.89 -22.27 2.00
N ASP A 7 7.81 -22.17 3.32
CA ASP A 7 7.48 -20.93 4.03
C ASP A 7 8.63 -19.92 3.88
N ASP A 8 9.88 -20.36 4.04
CA ASP A 8 11.09 -19.52 3.83
C ASP A 8 11.20 -19.00 2.39
N VAL A 9 10.91 -19.85 1.38
CA VAL A 9 10.88 -19.44 -0.04
C VAL A 9 9.70 -18.51 -0.34
N GLY A 10 8.60 -18.65 0.40
CA GLY A 10 7.45 -17.74 0.35
C GLY A 10 7.83 -16.35 0.85
N MET A 11 8.46 -16.27 2.02
CA MET A 11 8.95 -15.04 2.64
C MET A 11 9.97 -14.32 1.74
N LEU A 12 11.01 -15.02 1.27
CA LEU A 12 12.03 -14.44 0.36
C LEU A 12 11.43 -13.89 -0.95
N LYS A 13 10.35 -14.51 -1.45
CA LYS A 13 9.63 -14.01 -2.63
C LYS A 13 8.79 -12.78 -2.32
N GLY A 14 8.30 -12.64 -1.10
CA GLY A 14 7.63 -11.44 -0.58
C GLY A 14 8.60 -10.27 -0.50
N ASP A 15 9.72 -10.45 0.22
CA ASP A 15 10.74 -9.41 0.41
C ASP A 15 11.29 -8.87 -0.92
N MET A 16 11.57 -9.77 -1.88
CA MET A 16 12.03 -9.35 -3.20
C MET A 16 10.94 -8.61 -4.00
N PHE A 17 9.66 -8.91 -3.75
CA PHE A 17 8.54 -8.26 -4.42
C PHE A 17 8.30 -6.85 -3.86
N GLU A 18 8.40 -6.68 -2.55
CA GLU A 18 8.36 -5.38 -1.87
C GLU A 18 9.54 -4.48 -2.29
N MET A 19 10.75 -5.05 -2.39
CA MET A 19 11.91 -4.30 -2.87
C MET A 19 11.74 -3.79 -4.31
N LYS A 20 11.17 -4.62 -5.20
CA LYS A 20 10.84 -4.22 -6.58
C LYS A 20 9.72 -3.17 -6.64
N LEU A 21 8.80 -3.20 -5.68
CA LEU A 21 7.72 -2.22 -5.57
C LEU A 21 8.29 -0.81 -5.33
N LYS A 22 9.24 -0.69 -4.40
CA LYS A 22 9.93 0.58 -4.09
C LYS A 22 10.74 1.10 -5.27
N ASP A 23 11.52 0.24 -5.92
CA ASP A 23 12.39 0.61 -7.05
C ASP A 23 11.61 1.06 -8.29
N LYS A 24 10.45 0.44 -8.56
CA LYS A 24 9.64 0.73 -9.76
C LYS A 24 8.42 1.60 -9.51
N ALA A 25 8.27 2.18 -8.32
CA ALA A 25 7.06 2.93 -7.94
C ALA A 25 6.64 4.02 -8.95
N PRO A 26 7.54 4.87 -9.49
CA PRO A 26 7.14 5.84 -10.52
C PRO A 26 6.59 5.19 -11.80
N SER A 27 7.17 4.07 -12.23
CA SER A 27 6.73 3.33 -13.41
C SER A 27 5.42 2.58 -13.19
N LEU A 28 5.19 2.06 -11.99
CA LEU A 28 3.97 1.34 -11.63
C LEU A 28 2.79 2.29 -11.42
N PHE A 29 3.01 3.39 -10.70
CA PHE A 29 1.94 4.28 -10.26
C PHE A 29 1.80 5.55 -11.09
N GLY A 30 2.68 5.80 -12.07
CA GLY A 30 2.67 7.03 -12.87
C GLY A 30 1.35 7.32 -13.61
N HIS A 31 0.56 6.28 -13.89
CA HIS A 31 -0.78 6.42 -14.46
C HIS A 31 -1.85 6.85 -13.44
N ILE A 32 -1.60 6.64 -12.14
CA ILE A 32 -2.48 7.04 -11.02
C ILE A 32 -2.06 8.40 -10.47
N ILE A 33 -0.76 8.55 -10.16
CA ILE A 33 -0.18 9.77 -9.60
C ILE A 33 1.04 10.23 -10.40
N ARG A 34 1.06 11.53 -10.75
CA ARG A 34 2.24 12.20 -11.30
C ARG A 34 3.09 12.77 -10.18
N ARG A 35 4.37 13.03 -10.47
CA ARG A 35 5.36 13.48 -9.48
C ARG A 35 5.46 12.51 -8.29
N CYS A 36 5.33 11.21 -8.58
CA CYS A 36 5.38 10.14 -7.60
C CYS A 36 6.69 10.18 -6.81
N LYS A 37 6.58 10.34 -5.49
CA LYS A 37 7.68 10.31 -4.54
C LYS A 37 7.39 9.28 -3.47
N VAL A 38 8.22 8.24 -3.39
CA VAL A 38 8.17 7.25 -2.31
C VAL A 38 8.68 7.89 -1.02
N LEU A 39 7.97 7.65 0.08
CA LEU A 39 8.40 8.06 1.42
C LEU A 39 9.25 6.94 2.03
N SER A 40 10.29 7.32 2.79
CA SER A 40 11.04 6.36 3.58
C SER A 40 10.23 5.91 4.81
N ALA A 41 10.65 4.81 5.43
CA ALA A 41 10.00 4.27 6.61
C ALA A 41 10.01 5.25 7.78
N GLU A 42 11.15 5.92 7.98
CA GLU A 42 11.30 6.97 8.98
C GLU A 42 10.29 8.08 8.74
N LYS A 43 10.10 8.49 7.47
CA LYS A 43 9.24 9.64 7.17
C LYS A 43 7.75 9.36 7.40
N TYR A 44 7.27 8.18 7.04
CA TYR A 44 5.87 7.85 7.31
C TYR A 44 5.65 7.42 8.77
N ALA A 45 6.67 6.90 9.46
CA ALA A 45 6.60 6.67 10.90
C ALA A 45 6.44 7.99 11.67
N GLU A 46 7.22 9.04 11.33
CA GLU A 46 7.04 10.39 11.89
C GLU A 46 5.60 10.89 11.71
N ILE A 47 5.02 10.75 10.51
CA ILE A 47 3.64 11.17 10.23
C ILE A 47 2.63 10.44 11.15
N LEU A 48 2.82 9.14 11.36
CA LEU A 48 1.93 8.34 12.19
C LEU A 48 2.11 8.63 13.68
N ASP A 49 3.34 8.90 14.11
CA ASP A 49 3.65 9.28 15.50
C ASP A 49 3.07 10.66 15.82
N ASP A 50 3.25 11.65 14.93
CA ASP A 50 2.62 12.97 15.04
C ASP A 50 1.09 12.84 15.12
N ALA A 51 0.48 12.00 14.28
CA ALA A 51 -0.95 11.78 14.28
C ALA A 51 -1.47 11.07 15.54
N LEU A 52 -0.66 10.18 16.13
CA LEU A 52 -0.96 9.52 17.40
C LEU A 52 -0.91 10.53 18.55
N ASP A 53 0.13 11.37 18.60
CA ASP A 53 0.28 12.43 19.59
C ASP A 53 -0.87 13.47 19.50
N GLU A 54 -1.32 13.76 18.28
CA GLU A 54 -2.49 14.60 18.00
C GLU A 54 -3.84 13.89 18.21
N ASN A 55 -3.86 12.60 18.62
CA ASN A 55 -5.05 11.78 18.80
C ASN A 55 -5.94 11.63 17.54
N LYS A 56 -5.36 11.77 16.34
CA LYS A 56 -6.05 11.53 15.05
C LYS A 56 -6.24 10.05 14.75
N ILE A 57 -5.33 9.22 15.27
CA ILE A 57 -5.35 7.76 15.13
C ILE A 57 -5.08 7.11 16.47
N THR A 58 -5.51 5.85 16.64
CA THR A 58 -5.19 5.07 17.85
C THR A 58 -3.80 4.42 17.77
N PHE A 59 -3.30 3.92 18.89
CA PHE A 59 -2.05 3.15 18.92
C PHE A 59 -2.15 1.88 18.04
N GLU A 60 -3.29 1.20 18.04
CA GLU A 60 -3.53 0.02 17.20
C GLU A 60 -3.56 0.39 15.71
N GLU A 61 -4.19 1.52 15.35
CA GLU A 61 -4.16 2.02 13.97
C GLU A 61 -2.73 2.37 13.54
N ARG A 62 -1.96 3.03 14.40
CA ARG A 62 -0.55 3.34 14.16
C ARG A 62 0.26 2.07 13.92
N GLN A 63 0.10 1.06 14.77
CA GLN A 63 0.82 -0.20 14.65
C GLN A 63 0.45 -0.95 13.37
N ASP A 64 -0.82 -0.95 12.98
CA ASP A 64 -1.28 -1.57 11.74
C ASP A 64 -0.77 -0.82 10.49
N ALA A 65 -0.71 0.51 10.52
CA ALA A 65 -0.26 1.32 9.39
C ALA A 65 1.25 1.26 9.15
N LEU A 66 2.06 1.01 10.18
CA LEU A 66 3.51 0.86 10.03
C LEU A 66 3.93 -0.33 9.16
N ASP A 67 3.12 -1.38 9.17
CA ASP A 67 3.37 -2.63 8.45
C ASP A 67 3.05 -2.52 6.95
N VAL A 68 2.83 -1.30 6.44
CA VAL A 68 2.58 -1.03 5.02
C VAL A 68 3.84 -1.26 4.15
N ASP A 69 3.65 -1.83 2.96
CA ASP A 69 4.78 -2.15 2.08
C ASP A 69 5.35 -0.91 1.39
N LEU A 70 4.48 0.03 0.98
CA LEU A 70 4.88 1.28 0.34
C LEU A 70 3.91 2.43 0.58
N VAL A 71 4.50 3.59 0.93
CA VAL A 71 3.82 4.88 0.95
C VAL A 71 4.46 5.79 -0.10
N ALA A 72 3.65 6.37 -0.97
CA ALA A 72 4.08 7.41 -1.90
C ALA A 72 3.17 8.63 -1.83
N THR A 73 3.65 9.76 -2.33
CA THR A 73 2.84 10.97 -2.52
C THR A 73 3.05 11.52 -3.93
N GLY A 74 2.05 12.23 -4.42
CA GLY A 74 2.07 12.86 -5.73
C GLY A 74 0.82 13.70 -5.94
N VAL A 75 0.55 14.02 -7.20
CA VAL A 75 -0.72 14.62 -7.62
C VAL A 75 -1.47 13.64 -8.50
N LEU A 76 -2.81 13.58 -8.39
CA LEU A 76 -3.60 12.70 -9.25
C LEU A 76 -3.33 13.01 -10.73
N THR A 77 -3.23 11.96 -11.54
CA THR A 77 -3.01 12.11 -12.97
C THR A 77 -4.22 12.76 -13.65
N GLU A 78 -5.43 12.37 -13.24
CA GLU A 78 -6.69 12.91 -13.76
C GLU A 78 -7.03 14.31 -13.21
N ASP A 79 -6.55 14.64 -12.01
CA ASP A 79 -6.73 15.95 -11.37
C ASP A 79 -5.41 16.45 -10.75
N PRO A 80 -4.59 17.17 -11.54
CA PRO A 80 -3.31 17.69 -11.10
C PRO A 80 -3.32 18.62 -9.88
N ALA A 81 -4.48 19.18 -9.51
CA ALA A 81 -4.60 20.04 -8.33
C ALA A 81 -4.71 19.24 -7.03
N LYS A 82 -5.08 17.95 -7.10
CA LYS A 82 -5.25 17.09 -5.94
C LYS A 82 -3.95 16.38 -5.59
N LYS A 83 -3.29 16.86 -4.54
CA LYS A 83 -2.22 16.11 -3.87
C LYS A 83 -2.82 14.94 -3.11
N VAL A 84 -2.23 13.76 -3.26
CA VAL A 84 -2.69 12.54 -2.59
C VAL A 84 -1.52 11.74 -2.03
N PHE A 85 -1.83 10.85 -1.09
CA PHE A 85 -0.96 9.72 -0.75
C PHE A 85 -1.44 8.46 -1.47
N LEU A 86 -0.51 7.60 -1.87
CA LEU A 86 -0.78 6.28 -2.41
C LEU A 86 -0.23 5.25 -1.42
N ILE A 87 -1.11 4.39 -0.94
CA ILE A 87 -0.82 3.38 0.08
C ILE A 87 -0.93 2.02 -0.61
N ALA A 88 0.20 1.34 -0.76
CA ALA A 88 0.29 0.12 -1.54
C ALA A 88 0.69 -1.09 -0.69
N GLU A 89 0.00 -2.20 -0.94
CA GLU A 89 0.32 -3.54 -0.46
C GLU A 89 0.82 -4.40 -1.63
N ALA A 90 1.74 -5.31 -1.35
CA ALA A 90 2.35 -6.23 -2.27
C ALA A 90 1.90 -7.66 -1.92
N SER A 91 1.30 -8.36 -2.87
CA SER A 91 0.91 -9.76 -2.67
C SER A 91 1.21 -10.59 -3.90
N VAL A 92 1.91 -11.72 -3.76
CA VAL A 92 2.13 -12.62 -4.90
C VAL A 92 0.79 -13.06 -5.48
N LYS A 93 -0.19 -13.36 -4.62
CA LYS A 93 -1.53 -13.74 -4.99
C LYS A 93 -2.53 -12.98 -4.12
N ALA A 94 -3.05 -11.88 -4.65
CA ALA A 94 -3.98 -11.02 -3.95
C ALA A 94 -5.28 -11.76 -3.61
N ASP A 95 -5.65 -11.71 -2.34
CA ASP A 95 -6.95 -12.15 -1.84
C ASP A 95 -7.77 -11.01 -1.22
N LYS A 96 -8.93 -11.36 -0.64
CA LYS A 96 -9.83 -10.40 0.00
C LYS A 96 -9.12 -9.62 1.14
N ARG A 97 -8.27 -10.28 1.91
CA ARG A 97 -7.61 -9.71 3.09
C ARG A 97 -6.55 -8.69 2.70
N ASP A 98 -5.84 -8.93 1.59
CA ASP A 98 -4.88 -7.95 1.05
C ASP A 98 -5.57 -6.63 0.68
N VAL A 99 -6.76 -6.71 0.07
CA VAL A 99 -7.56 -5.54 -0.27
C VAL A 99 -8.07 -4.81 0.97
N GLU A 100 -8.58 -5.55 1.96
CA GLU A 100 -9.03 -4.96 3.23
C GLU A 100 -7.89 -4.31 4.00
N ARG A 101 -6.67 -4.87 3.93
CA ARG A 101 -5.45 -4.31 4.52
C ARG A 101 -5.06 -2.99 3.83
N ALA A 102 -4.97 -2.98 2.50
CA ALA A 102 -4.68 -1.78 1.73
C ALA A 102 -5.69 -0.65 2.02
N TYR A 103 -6.98 -0.97 2.00
CA TYR A 103 -8.04 -0.01 2.30
C TYR A 103 -7.93 0.55 3.72
N ARG A 104 -7.83 -0.32 4.73
CA ARG A 104 -7.77 0.11 6.13
C ARG A 104 -6.58 1.01 6.40
N ARG A 105 -5.39 0.63 5.92
CA ARG A 105 -4.17 1.43 6.06
C ARG A 105 -4.27 2.76 5.32
N ALA A 106 -4.89 2.78 4.14
CA ALA A 106 -5.19 4.03 3.44
C ALA A 106 -6.07 4.97 4.28
N GLN A 107 -7.11 4.45 4.94
CA GLN A 107 -7.94 5.28 5.82
C GLN A 107 -7.15 5.84 7.02
N ILE A 108 -6.21 5.06 7.58
CA ILE A 108 -5.36 5.52 8.68
C ILE A 108 -4.44 6.65 8.19
N PHE A 109 -3.78 6.50 7.04
CA PHE A 109 -2.96 7.56 6.44
C PHE A 109 -3.78 8.81 6.07
N LYS A 110 -5.02 8.63 5.63
CA LYS A 110 -5.93 9.75 5.36
C LYS A 110 -6.20 10.56 6.62
N LYS A 111 -6.51 9.88 7.75
CA LYS A 111 -6.68 10.52 9.06
C LYS A 111 -5.39 11.22 9.51
N ALA A 112 -4.25 10.54 9.38
CA ALA A 112 -2.96 11.06 9.86
C ALA A 112 -2.48 12.30 9.10
N THR A 113 -2.82 12.41 7.82
CA THR A 113 -2.29 13.47 6.93
C THR A 113 -3.30 14.54 6.54
N ASP A 114 -4.58 14.37 6.92
CA ASP A 114 -5.70 15.18 6.43
C ASP A 114 -5.71 15.35 4.89
N THR A 115 -5.18 14.36 4.18
CA THR A 115 -4.99 14.36 2.73
C THR A 115 -5.61 13.10 2.14
N ASP A 116 -6.25 13.22 0.97
CA ASP A 116 -6.84 12.07 0.30
C ASP A 116 -5.81 10.98 -0.04
N THR A 117 -6.27 9.74 0.03
CA THR A 117 -5.44 8.54 -0.19
C THR A 117 -5.99 7.68 -1.31
N VAL A 118 -5.11 7.07 -2.09
CA VAL A 118 -5.42 6.01 -3.05
C VAL A 118 -4.89 4.68 -2.50
N ALA A 119 -5.78 3.72 -2.28
CA ALA A 119 -5.41 2.38 -1.83
C ALA A 119 -5.08 1.47 -3.04
N VAL A 120 -3.97 0.75 -2.97
CA VAL A 120 -3.48 -0.08 -4.07
C VAL A 120 -3.04 -1.44 -3.56
N VAL A 121 -3.33 -2.51 -4.30
CA VAL A 121 -2.67 -3.81 -4.15
C VAL A 121 -1.93 -4.12 -5.45
N VAL A 122 -0.62 -4.32 -5.35
CA VAL A 122 0.23 -4.79 -6.45
C VAL A 122 0.38 -6.29 -6.32
N CYS A 123 0.07 -7.03 -7.39
CA CYS A 123 0.08 -8.48 -7.37
C CYS A 123 0.50 -9.14 -8.68
N LYS A 124 0.80 -10.45 -8.65
CA LYS A 124 1.01 -11.26 -9.87
C LYS A 124 -0.21 -12.08 -10.26
N GLU A 125 -0.97 -12.49 -9.25
CA GLU A 125 -2.23 -13.20 -9.37
C GLU A 125 -3.27 -12.53 -8.48
N LYS A 126 -4.55 -12.65 -8.85
CA LYS A 126 -5.67 -12.13 -8.07
C LYS A 126 -6.79 -13.15 -8.01
N THR A 127 -7.33 -13.37 -6.82
CA THR A 127 -8.50 -14.22 -6.62
C THR A 127 -9.79 -13.47 -6.99
N GLN A 128 -10.88 -14.20 -7.22
CA GLN A 128 -12.20 -13.57 -7.41
C GLN A 128 -12.64 -12.76 -6.17
N GLY A 129 -12.22 -13.19 -4.97
CA GLY A 129 -12.48 -12.48 -3.72
C GLY A 129 -11.79 -11.12 -3.68
N ALA A 130 -10.52 -11.04 -4.11
CA ALA A 130 -9.81 -9.77 -4.25
C ALA A 130 -10.51 -8.83 -5.22
N ILE A 131 -10.89 -9.32 -6.41
CA ILE A 131 -11.54 -8.49 -7.44
C ILE A 131 -12.85 -7.88 -6.92
N LYS A 132 -13.72 -8.72 -6.33
CA LYS A 132 -15.01 -8.25 -5.80
C LYS A 132 -14.82 -7.22 -4.67
N LYS A 133 -13.89 -7.50 -3.75
CA LYS A 133 -13.63 -6.61 -2.61
C LYS A 133 -12.99 -5.30 -3.04
N ALA A 134 -12.13 -5.33 -4.05
CA ALA A 134 -11.48 -4.16 -4.60
C ALA A 134 -12.49 -3.19 -5.23
N GLN A 135 -13.49 -3.73 -5.94
CA GLN A 135 -14.61 -2.93 -6.45
C GLN A 135 -15.48 -2.34 -5.34
N GLU A 136 -15.72 -3.11 -4.27
CA GLU A 136 -16.53 -2.67 -3.12
C GLU A 136 -15.87 -1.53 -2.34
N LEU A 137 -14.54 -1.57 -2.18
CA LEU A 137 -13.77 -0.64 -1.35
C LEU A 137 -13.00 0.42 -2.14
N ASP A 138 -13.16 0.45 -3.47
CA ASP A 138 -12.42 1.33 -4.38
C ASP A 138 -10.89 1.21 -4.22
N VAL A 139 -10.41 -0.03 -4.22
CA VAL A 139 -8.98 -0.36 -4.15
C VAL A 139 -8.47 -0.75 -5.54
N ILE A 140 -7.38 -0.14 -5.99
CA ILE A 140 -6.82 -0.41 -7.31
C ILE A 140 -5.98 -1.70 -7.25
N LEU A 141 -6.26 -2.66 -8.13
CA LEU A 141 -5.43 -3.85 -8.32
C LEU A 141 -4.48 -3.67 -9.50
N ILE A 142 -3.17 -3.62 -9.25
CA ILE A 142 -2.15 -3.57 -10.30
C ILE A 142 -1.54 -4.95 -10.49
N ASN A 143 -1.73 -5.54 -11.66
CA ASN A 143 -1.12 -6.82 -11.99
C ASN A 143 0.25 -6.60 -12.67
N VAL A 144 1.33 -7.05 -12.04
CA VAL A 144 2.67 -7.00 -12.63
C VAL A 144 3.01 -8.36 -13.26
N LEU A 145 3.21 -8.36 -14.57
CA LEU A 145 3.67 -9.54 -15.30
C LEU A 145 5.15 -9.82 -14.93
N ARG A 146 5.52 -11.10 -14.94
CA ARG A 146 6.89 -11.56 -14.64
C ARG A 146 7.92 -10.96 -15.59
#